data_AF-A0A7V5LJ11-F1
#
_entry.id   AF-A0A7V5LJ11-F1
#
_cell.length_a   1.000
_cell.length_b   1.000
_cell.length_c   1.000
_cell.angle_alpha   90.00
_cell.angle_beta   90.00
_cell.angle_gamma   90.00
#
_symmetry.space_group_name_H-M   'P 1'
#
loop_
_entity.id
_entity.type
_entity.pdbx_description
1 polymer ?
#
loop_
_entity_poly.entity_id
_entity_poly.type
_entity_poly.pdbx_seq_one_letter_code
_entity_poly.pdbx_strand_id
1 'polypeptide(L)' 'MDRQTFLKQFETLQSKMRVLILQHRSESEEYDEDFLIQMHNLSARMIWLRKQLKRCNPKQDVILPLKKDLTSV' A
#
# COMPACT_ATOMS: atom_id res chain seq x y z
N MET A 1 9.95 -14.72 -8.10
CA MET A 1 9.67 -14.02 -6.83
C MET A 1 8.81 -14.91 -5.97
N ASP A 2 9.17 -15.08 -4.70
CA ASP A 2 8.40 -15.87 -3.74
C ASP A 2 7.31 -15.00 -3.07
N ARG A 3 6.38 -15.66 -2.38
CA ARG A 3 5.28 -15.00 -1.68
C ARG A 3 5.77 -13.97 -0.65
N GLN A 4 6.88 -14.26 0.03
CA GLN A 4 7.44 -13.40 1.05
C GLN A 4 7.98 -12.09 0.46
N THR A 5 8.60 -12.14 -0.72
CA THR A 5 9.01 -10.95 -1.45
C THR A 5 7.82 -10.08 -1.85
N PHE A 6 6.75 -10.69 -2.37
CA PHE A 6 5.54 -9.94 -2.74
C PHE A 6 4.88 -9.27 -1.52
N LEU A 7 4.85 -9.94 -0.37
CA LEU A 7 4.35 -9.36 0.88
C LEU A 7 5.18 -8.16 1.33
N LYS A 8 6.52 -8.29 1.33
CA LYS A 8 7.41 -7.20 1.71
C LYS A 8 7.24 -5.98 0.80
N GLN A 9 7.10 -6.20 -0.51
CA GLN A 9 6.81 -5.14 -1.47
C GLN A 9 5.45 -4.48 -1.21
N PHE A 10 4.43 -5.26 -0.86
CA PHE A 10 3.10 -4.74 -0.54
C PHE A 10 3.13 -3.87 0.73
N GLU A 11 3.77 -4.34 1.81
CA GLU A 11 3.95 -3.57 3.05
C GLU A 11 4.71 -2.26 2.78
N THR A 12 5.75 -2.31 1.95
CA THR A 12 6.53 -1.12 1.57
C THR A 12 5.69 -0.09 0.83
N LEU A 13 4.87 -0.52 -0.14
CA LEU A 13 3.99 0.37 -0.88
C LEU A 13 2.89 0.97 0.00
N GLN A 14 2.34 0.20 0.95
CA GLN A 14 1.41 0.72 1.94
C GLN A 14 2.03 1.82 2.79
N SER A 15 3.28 1.64 3.24
CA SER A 15 4.00 2.67 4.01
C SER A 15 4.20 3.94 3.19
N LYS A 16 4.62 3.82 1.92
CA LYS A 16 4.79 4.97 1.02
C LYS A 16 3.49 5.73 0.81
N MET A 17 2.39 5.00 0.57
CA MET A 17 1.07 5.59 0.38
C MET A 17 0.62 6.35 1.64
N ARG A 18 0.89 5.82 2.85
CA ARG A 18 0.60 6.54 4.11
C ARG A 18 1.39 7.84 4.24
N VAL A 19 2.70 7.80 3.99
CA VAL A 19 3.56 8.99 4.06
C VAL A 19 3.07 10.06 3.08
N LEU A 20 2.80 9.66 1.84
CA LEU A 20 2.30 10.56 0.80
C LEU A 20 0.96 11.22 1.19
N ILE A 21 0.01 10.45 1.75
CA ILE A 21 -1.26 10.99 2.28
C ILE A 21 -1.00 12.00 3.41
N LEU A 22 -0.07 11.70 4.32
CA LEU A 22 0.23 12.58 5.45
C LEU A 22 0.88 13.89 4.99
N GLN A 23 1.82 13.82 4.05
CA GLN A 23 2.47 15.00 3.46
C GLN A 23 1.45 15.90 2.77
N HIS A 24 0.60 15.33 1.90
CA HIS A 24 -0.42 16.11 1.21
C HIS A 24 -1.43 16.76 2.19
N ARG A 25 -1.86 16.03 3.24
CA ARG A 25 -2.72 16.60 4.30
C ARG A 25 -2.06 17.73 5.10
N SER A 26 -0.73 17.73 5.23
CA SER A 26 0.00 18.80 5.93
C SER A 26 0.29 20.01 5.05
N GLU A 27 0.24 19.85 3.72
CA GLU A 27 0.75 20.85 2.77
C GLU A 27 -0.35 21.69 2.09
N SER A 28 -1.62 21.24 2.00
CA SER A 28 -2.55 21.88 1.04
C SER A 28 -4.06 21.71 1.29
N GLU A 29 -4.84 22.79 1.10
CA GLU A 29 -6.29 22.76 0.77
C GLU A 29 -6.56 22.76 -0.76
N GLU A 30 -5.51 22.90 -1.57
CA GLU A 30 -5.55 22.91 -3.03
C GLU A 30 -5.42 21.51 -3.65
N TYR A 31 -6.04 21.37 -4.83
CA TYR A 31 -5.97 20.19 -5.68
C TYR A 31 -4.54 19.97 -6.19
N ASP A 32 -3.95 18.83 -5.83
CA ASP A 32 -2.61 18.40 -6.23
C ASP A 32 -2.71 17.21 -7.20
N GLU A 33 -2.51 17.49 -8.50
CA GLU A 33 -2.56 16.49 -9.56
C GLU A 33 -1.42 15.46 -9.44
N ASP A 34 -0.23 15.89 -9.02
CA ASP A 34 0.93 15.02 -8.86
C ASP A 34 0.71 14.02 -7.73
N PHE A 35 0.11 14.46 -6.62
CA PHE A 35 -0.33 13.59 -5.54
C PHE A 35 -1.31 12.51 -6.07
N LEU A 36 -2.31 12.90 -6.86
CA LEU A 36 -3.29 11.95 -7.40
C LEU A 36 -2.65 10.93 -8.35
N ILE A 37 -1.73 11.36 -9.21
CA ILE A 37 -0.99 10.47 -10.11
C ILE A 37 -0.16 9.47 -9.29
N GLN A 38 0.55 9.94 -8.26
CA GLN A 38 1.35 9.08 -7.39
C GLN A 38 0.48 8.08 -6.63
N MET A 39 -0.66 8.51 -6.10
CA MET A 39 -1.64 7.66 -5.42
C MET A 39 -2.23 6.59 -6.34
N HIS A 40 -2.60 6.98 -7.56
CA HIS A 40 -3.09 6.06 -8.58
C HIS A 40 -2.04 4.99 -8.90
N ASN A 41 -0.80 5.38 -9.18
CA ASN A 41 0.29 4.46 -9.51
C ASN A 41 0.61 3.48 -8.37
N LEU A 42 0.65 3.97 -7.13
CA LEU A 42 0.85 3.14 -5.93
C LEU A 42 -0.29 2.12 -5.77
N SER A 43 -1.54 2.57 -5.91
CA SER A 43 -2.72 1.70 -5.76
C SER A 43 -2.78 0.62 -6.83
N ALA A 44 -2.49 0.95 -8.09
CA ALA A 44 -2.45 -0.01 -9.20
C ALA A 44 -1.40 -1.11 -8.95
N ARG A 45 -0.21 -0.73 -8.46
CA ARG A 45 0.86 -1.66 -8.13
C ARG A 45 0.52 -2.56 -6.94
N MET A 46 -0.16 -2.02 -5.93
CA MET A 46 -0.68 -2.82 -4.81
C MET A 46 -1.76 -3.82 -5.25
N ILE A 47 -2.69 -3.42 -6.13
CA ILE A 47 -3.70 -4.33 -6.71
C ILE A 47 -3.01 -5.46 -7.46
N TRP A 48 -2.00 -5.14 -8.27
CA TRP A 48 -1.22 -6.14 -9.00
C TRP A 48 -0.53 -7.13 -8.04
N LEU A 49 0.14 -6.64 -6.99
CA LEU A 49 0.77 -7.50 -5.98
C LEU A 49 -0.23 -8.39 -5.26
N ARG A 50 -1.42 -7.86 -4.91
CA ARG A 50 -2.49 -8.64 -4.30
C ARG A 50 -2.96 -9.77 -5.21
N LYS A 51 -3.06 -9.53 -6.53
CA LYS A 51 -3.35 -10.58 -7.52
C LYS A 51 -2.25 -11.65 -7.56
N GLN A 52 -0.97 -11.26 -7.51
CA GLN A 52 0.14 -12.24 -7.46
C GLN A 52 0.11 -13.06 -6.16
N LEU A 53 -0.15 -12.42 -5.01
CA LEU A 53 -0.29 -13.11 -3.73
C LEU A 53 -1.44 -14.12 -3.73
N LYS A 54 -2.60 -13.77 -4.31
CA LYS A 54 -3.71 -14.72 -4.51
C LYS A 54 -3.34 -15.88 -5.44
N ARG A 55 -2.55 -15.63 -6.50
CA ARG A 55 -2.05 -16.71 -7.36
C ARG A 55 -1.11 -17.67 -6.63
N CYS A 56 -0.27 -17.15 -5.74
CA CYS A 56 0.60 -17.97 -4.90
C CYS A 56 -0.17 -18.80 -3.86
N ASN A 57 -1.36 -18.36 -3.42
CA ASN A 57 -2.22 -19.13 -2.53
C ASN A 57 -3.72 -18.81 -2.75
N PRO A 58 -4.42 -19.55 -3.64
CA PRO A 58 -5.78 -19.23 -4.05
C PRO A 58 -6.85 -19.46 -2.97
N LYS A 59 -6.53 -20.21 -1.90
CA LYS A 59 -7.44 -20.49 -0.78
C LYS A 59 -7.41 -19.42 0.31
N GLN A 60 -6.49 -18.46 0.23
CA GLN A 60 -6.33 -17.42 1.24
C GLN A 60 -6.91 -16.12 0.72
N ASP A 61 -8.08 -15.72 1.24
CA ASP A 61 -8.54 -14.35 1.04
C ASP A 61 -7.58 -13.42 1.78
N VAL A 62 -6.76 -12.72 1.00
CA VAL A 62 -5.72 -11.81 1.49
C VAL A 62 -6.43 -10.59 2.07
N ILE A 63 -6.96 -10.71 3.29
CA ILE A 63 -7.16 -9.61 4.23
C ILE A 63 -5.80 -9.47 4.90
N LEU A 64 -4.92 -8.63 4.34
CA LEU A 64 -3.67 -8.31 5.01
C LEU A 64 -4.03 -7.40 6.19
N PRO A 65 -3.88 -7.85 7.45
CA PRO A 65 -3.99 -6.94 8.55
C PRO A 65 -2.92 -5.88 8.33
N LEU A 66 -3.34 -4.63 8.18
CA LEU A 66 -2.44 -3.49 8.36
C LEU A 66 -1.84 -3.73 9.74
N LYS A 67 -0.53 -4.02 9.83
CA LYS A 67 0.16 -4.16 11.12
C LYS A 67 -0.23 -2.95 11.97
N LYS A 68 -1.07 -3.19 12.96
CA LYS A 68 -1.34 -2.24 14.03
C LYS A 68 -0.14 -2.38 14.95
N ASP A 69 0.97 -1.74 14.59
CA ASP A 69 1.88 -1.25 15.61
C ASP A 69 1.18 -0.05 16.24
N LEU A 70 0.15 -0.34 17.03
CA LEU A 70 -0.28 0.54 18.10
C LEU A 70 0.85 0.42 19.12
N THR A 71 1.86 1.28 18.99
CA THR A 71 2.73 1.59 20.11
C THR A 71 1.82 2.01 21.25
N SER A 72 1.67 1.08 22.20
CA SER A 72 1.23 1.34 23.55
C SER A 72 2.22 2.29 24.20
N VAL A 73 1.94 3.59 24.11
CA VAL A 73 2.42 4.61 25.05
C VAL A 73 1.28 5.59 25.26
#